data_AF-A0A349IKR1-F1
#
_entry.id   AF-A0A349IKR1-F1
#
_cell.length_a   1.000
_cell.length_b   1.000
_cell.length_c   1.000
_cell.angle_alpha   90.00
_cell.angle_beta   90.00
_cell.angle_gamma   90.00
#
_symmetry.space_group_name_H-M   'P 1'
#
loop_
_entity.id
_entity.type
_entity.pdbx_description
1 polymer ?
#
loop_
_entity_poly.entity_id
_entity_poly.type
_entity_poly.pdbx_seq_one_letter_code
_entity_poly.pdbx_strand_id
1 'polypeptide(L)'
;MDTELIKELSDEDYDSVAELIRGCNLADHTNYDTELDSDFYYIIRNEDKEESGLEESILAVLSGYLLGETIGGKKVLEIEAFTHPAMRGIGLFTQCYQSLLDDFRGYRIRFMIKRPLSNFDPTPLSIHFGDEPDASELENTSDAILPSAIPFVAPDTWATLSALGAVHQYDELFMEKKLERSIGNPADTLCCEEGEVFLDVYNESTLYLHGLLVYDRYLHKGHGRRIMEAVEHFSDGPFQKILLQVSTDNTVALHLYQSLHYEERERILYFLNPVLY
;
A
#
# COMPACT_ATOMS: atom_id res chain seq x y z
N MET A 1 -19.64 -14.17 15.12
CA MET A 1 -18.67 -13.36 14.35
C MET A 1 -17.70 -12.73 15.30
N ASP A 2 -16.71 -13.51 15.74
CA ASP A 2 -15.59 -13.01 16.54
C ASP A 2 -14.38 -12.73 15.63
N THR A 3 -13.42 -11.93 16.10
CA THR A 3 -12.17 -11.66 15.38
C THR A 3 -11.10 -12.65 15.82
N GLU A 4 -10.49 -13.32 14.85
CA GLU A 4 -9.38 -14.26 15.04
C GLU A 4 -8.06 -13.59 14.63
N LEU A 5 -7.07 -13.57 15.53
CA LEU A 5 -5.68 -13.20 15.20
C LEU A 5 -4.92 -14.45 14.74
N ILE A 6 -4.44 -14.43 13.50
CA ILE A 6 -3.53 -15.43 12.94
C ILE A 6 -2.22 -14.78 12.49
N LYS A 7 -1.16 -15.59 12.36
CA LYS A 7 0.13 -15.17 11.77
C LYS A 7 0.30 -15.64 10.33
N GLU A 8 0.02 -16.91 10.06
CA GLU A 8 0.08 -17.51 8.73
C GLU A 8 -1.35 -17.83 8.26
N LEU A 9 -1.71 -17.43 7.04
CA LEU A 9 -2.94 -17.86 6.37
C LEU A 9 -2.86 -19.35 6.04
N SER A 10 -3.95 -20.11 6.24
CA SER A 10 -4.07 -21.43 5.63
C SER A 10 -4.40 -21.33 4.14
N ASP A 11 -4.16 -22.37 3.34
CA ASP A 11 -4.51 -22.40 1.90
C ASP A 11 -5.97 -21.95 1.64
N GLU A 12 -6.91 -22.39 2.49
CA GLU A 12 -8.34 -22.05 2.42
C GLU A 12 -8.63 -20.60 2.84
N ASP A 13 -7.87 -20.06 3.80
CA ASP A 13 -7.97 -18.65 4.20
C ASP A 13 -7.38 -17.73 3.14
N TYR A 14 -6.29 -18.13 2.49
CA TYR A 14 -5.64 -17.39 1.41
C TYR A 14 -6.58 -17.24 0.20
N ASP A 15 -7.18 -18.34 -0.27
CA ASP A 15 -8.19 -18.32 -1.33
C ASP A 15 -9.40 -17.43 -0.96
N SER A 16 -9.84 -17.48 0.32
CA SER A 16 -10.98 -16.71 0.85
C SER A 16 -10.68 -15.21 1.02
N VAL A 17 -9.48 -14.85 1.48
CA VAL A 17 -8.99 -13.46 1.56
C VAL A 17 -8.86 -12.89 0.15
N ALA A 18 -8.27 -13.66 -0.78
CA ALA A 18 -8.16 -13.27 -2.17
C ALA A 18 -9.55 -13.08 -2.82
N GLU A 19 -10.58 -13.86 -2.44
CA GLU A 19 -11.96 -13.65 -2.88
C GLU A 19 -12.57 -12.36 -2.33
N LEU A 20 -12.43 -12.12 -1.02
CA LEU A 20 -12.85 -10.86 -0.39
C LEU A 20 -12.21 -9.64 -1.06
N ILE A 21 -10.92 -9.70 -1.38
CA ILE A 21 -10.19 -8.60 -2.04
C ILE A 21 -10.67 -8.42 -3.49
N ARG A 22 -10.90 -9.51 -4.24
CA ARG A 22 -11.53 -9.43 -5.58
C ARG A 22 -12.91 -8.75 -5.52
N GLY A 23 -13.71 -9.06 -4.50
CA GLY A 23 -15.00 -8.40 -4.23
C GLY A 23 -14.85 -6.91 -3.92
N CYS A 24 -13.86 -6.53 -3.11
CA CYS A 24 -13.56 -5.13 -2.83
C CYS A 24 -13.08 -4.39 -4.09
N ASN A 25 -12.07 -4.91 -4.80
CA ASN A 25 -11.54 -4.37 -6.07
C ASN A 25 -12.65 -3.98 -7.06
N LEU A 26 -13.62 -4.88 -7.28
CA LEU A 26 -14.77 -4.65 -8.15
C LEU A 26 -15.69 -3.51 -7.67
N ALA A 27 -16.04 -3.51 -6.37
CA ALA A 27 -16.93 -2.50 -5.77
C ALA A 27 -16.27 -1.12 -5.65
N ASP A 28 -14.95 -1.09 -5.49
CA ASP A 28 -14.16 0.07 -5.10
C ASP A 28 -13.44 0.73 -6.29
N HIS A 29 -13.38 0.04 -7.43
CA HIS A 29 -12.70 0.43 -8.67
C HIS A 29 -11.18 0.61 -8.47
N THR A 30 -10.57 -0.39 -7.86
CA THR A 30 -9.14 -0.45 -7.52
C THR A 30 -8.59 -1.86 -7.75
N ASN A 31 -7.28 -1.97 -7.80
CA ASN A 31 -6.48 -3.18 -7.95
C ASN A 31 -5.56 -3.35 -6.73
N TYR A 32 -6.13 -3.50 -5.53
CA TYR A 32 -5.41 -4.09 -4.40
C TYR A 32 -4.84 -5.45 -4.83
N ASP A 33 -3.64 -5.79 -4.35
CA ASP A 33 -3.14 -7.15 -4.56
C ASP A 33 -4.01 -8.13 -3.79
N THR A 34 -4.29 -9.28 -4.40
CA THR A 34 -5.05 -10.37 -3.78
C THR A 34 -4.17 -11.29 -2.94
N GLU A 35 -2.84 -11.16 -3.09
CA GLU A 35 -1.82 -11.99 -2.47
C GLU A 35 -1.21 -11.23 -1.29
N LEU A 36 -1.92 -11.20 -0.15
CA LEU A 36 -1.42 -10.53 1.05
C LEU A 36 -0.23 -11.28 1.64
N ASP A 37 0.85 -10.56 1.91
CA ASP A 37 2.15 -11.08 2.36
C ASP A 37 2.60 -10.26 3.57
N SER A 38 1.88 -10.42 4.69
CA SER A 38 2.01 -9.67 5.95
C SER A 38 2.19 -10.60 7.16
N ASP A 39 2.83 -10.12 8.22
CA ASP A 39 3.14 -10.88 9.46
C ASP A 39 1.93 -11.51 10.17
N PHE A 40 0.78 -10.86 10.10
CA PHE A 40 -0.42 -11.22 10.85
C PHE A 40 -1.70 -10.64 10.25
N TYR A 41 -2.82 -11.27 10.59
CA TYR A 41 -4.14 -10.95 10.09
C TYR A 41 -5.18 -11.04 11.21
N TYR A 42 -6.04 -10.03 11.32
CA TYR A 42 -7.27 -10.07 12.11
C TYR A 42 -8.44 -10.38 11.18
N ILE A 43 -8.92 -11.62 11.20
CA ILE A 43 -9.97 -12.15 10.32
C ILE A 43 -11.31 -12.21 11.05
N ILE A 44 -12.40 -11.91 10.35
CA ILE A 44 -13.77 -12.22 10.78
C ILE A 44 -14.41 -13.18 9.77
N ARG A 45 -14.71 -14.39 10.26
CA ARG A 45 -15.26 -15.49 9.47
C ARG A 45 -16.79 -15.41 9.33
N ASN A 46 -17.32 -15.91 8.23
CA ASN A 46 -18.75 -16.01 7.97
C ASN A 46 -19.34 -17.28 8.63
N GLU A 47 -19.49 -17.23 9.96
CA GLU A 47 -19.97 -18.38 10.75
C GLU A 47 -21.47 -18.68 10.52
N ASP A 48 -22.27 -17.68 10.14
CA ASP A 48 -23.69 -17.82 9.84
C ASP A 48 -24.03 -17.12 8.50
N LYS A 49 -24.17 -17.94 7.46
CA LYS A 49 -24.53 -17.53 6.10
C LYS A 49 -25.99 -17.10 5.96
N GLU A 50 -26.89 -17.58 6.84
CA GLU A 50 -28.30 -17.16 6.82
C GLU A 50 -28.47 -15.76 7.45
N GLU A 51 -27.67 -15.42 8.47
CA GLU A 51 -27.61 -14.07 9.04
C GLU A 51 -26.88 -13.07 8.13
N SER A 52 -25.74 -13.43 7.54
CA SER A 52 -24.98 -12.54 6.66
C SER A 52 -25.62 -12.37 5.28
N GLY A 53 -26.35 -13.38 4.79
CA GLY A 53 -26.89 -13.43 3.42
C GLY A 53 -25.81 -13.61 2.34
N LEU A 54 -24.65 -14.15 2.73
CA LEU A 54 -23.43 -14.24 1.92
C LEU A 54 -22.86 -15.67 1.93
N GLU A 55 -22.21 -16.05 0.82
CA GLU A 55 -21.59 -17.37 0.67
C GLU A 55 -20.06 -17.34 0.88
N GLU A 56 -19.47 -16.15 0.85
CA GLU A 56 -18.06 -15.86 1.06
C GLU A 56 -17.62 -16.25 2.49
N SER A 57 -16.53 -17.00 2.64
CA SER A 57 -16.09 -17.56 3.95
C SER A 57 -15.52 -16.52 4.93
N ILE A 58 -15.02 -15.38 4.42
CA ILE A 58 -14.41 -14.30 5.20
C ILE A 58 -15.13 -12.99 4.88
N LEU A 59 -15.55 -12.27 5.93
CA LEU A 59 -16.33 -11.04 5.82
C LEU A 59 -15.48 -9.78 6.01
N ALA A 60 -14.39 -9.89 6.77
CA ALA A 60 -13.39 -8.85 6.90
C ALA A 60 -12.00 -9.45 7.20
N VAL A 61 -10.97 -8.76 6.75
CA VAL A 61 -9.58 -8.99 7.15
C VAL A 61 -8.88 -7.64 7.33
N LEU A 62 -8.02 -7.53 8.34
CA LEU A 62 -7.08 -6.44 8.54
C LEU A 62 -5.70 -7.07 8.67
N SER A 63 -4.80 -6.78 7.74
CA SER A 63 -3.39 -7.21 7.79
C SER A 63 -2.49 -6.05 8.21
N GLY A 64 -1.36 -6.38 8.85
CA GLY A 64 -0.44 -5.38 9.40
C GLY A 64 1.02 -5.66 9.07
N TYR A 65 1.76 -4.55 8.94
CA TYR A 65 3.13 -4.44 8.44
C TYR A 65 4.04 -3.64 9.41
N LEU A 66 5.09 -4.27 9.91
CA LEU A 66 5.93 -3.84 11.03
C LEU A 66 7.30 -3.39 10.55
N LEU A 67 7.30 -2.28 9.82
CA LEU A 67 8.42 -1.69 9.06
C LEU A 67 9.65 -1.25 9.90
N GLY A 68 9.77 -1.64 11.16
CA GLY A 68 10.90 -1.35 12.07
C GLY A 68 11.09 0.12 12.49
N GLU A 69 10.33 1.03 11.90
CA GLU A 69 10.44 2.48 12.07
C GLU A 69 9.80 3.01 13.36
N THR A 70 10.01 4.31 13.65
CA THR A 70 9.36 4.99 14.79
C THR A 70 8.93 6.41 14.44
N ILE A 71 7.75 6.83 14.92
CA ILE A 71 7.25 8.20 14.84
C ILE A 71 6.98 8.73 16.25
N GLY A 72 7.78 9.74 16.65
CA GLY A 72 7.71 10.31 18.00
C GLY A 72 8.27 9.37 19.09
N GLY A 73 9.14 8.42 18.73
CA GLY A 73 9.70 7.42 19.64
C GLY A 73 8.78 6.22 19.93
N LYS A 74 7.54 6.23 19.44
CA LYS A 74 6.68 5.05 19.34
C LYS A 74 6.96 4.34 18.01
N LYS A 75 7.01 3.01 18.00
CA LYS A 75 7.04 2.22 16.77
C LYS A 75 5.77 2.46 15.93
N VAL A 76 5.88 2.23 14.62
CA VAL A 76 4.75 2.25 13.69
C VAL A 76 4.36 0.81 13.35
N LEU A 77 3.05 0.60 13.22
CA LEU A 77 2.46 -0.52 12.49
C LEU A 77 1.72 0.09 11.30
N GLU A 78 2.09 -0.28 10.09
CA GLU A 78 1.35 0.04 8.87
C GLU A 78 0.26 -1.02 8.64
N ILE A 79 -0.91 -0.67 8.11
CA ILE A 79 -2.03 -1.61 7.92
C ILE A 79 -2.81 -1.33 6.64
N GLU A 80 -3.39 -2.39 6.10
CA GLU A 80 -4.49 -2.35 5.15
C GLU A 80 -5.69 -3.13 5.70
N ALA A 81 -6.89 -2.88 5.15
CA ALA A 81 -8.09 -3.53 5.64
C ALA A 81 -9.18 -3.67 4.57
N PHE A 82 -9.78 -4.85 4.53
CA PHE A 82 -10.84 -5.22 3.61
C PHE A 82 -12.08 -5.64 4.39
N THR A 83 -13.25 -5.23 3.90
CA THR A 83 -14.55 -5.59 4.49
C THR A 83 -15.55 -5.72 3.35
N HIS A 84 -16.22 -6.88 3.33
CA HIS A 84 -17.02 -7.33 2.20
C HIS A 84 -18.07 -6.28 1.80
N PRO A 85 -18.25 -5.95 0.50
CA PRO A 85 -19.17 -4.91 0.03
C PRO A 85 -20.54 -4.83 0.71
N ALA A 86 -21.15 -5.96 1.06
CA ALA A 86 -22.43 -5.99 1.78
C ALA A 86 -22.33 -5.85 3.31
N MET A 87 -21.19 -6.19 3.93
CA MET A 87 -20.95 -6.13 5.39
C MET A 87 -20.26 -4.83 5.83
N ARG A 88 -20.43 -3.78 5.03
CA ARG A 88 -19.88 -2.44 5.26
C ARG A 88 -20.78 -1.62 6.17
N GLY A 89 -20.17 -0.77 7.00
CA GLY A 89 -20.90 0.15 7.90
C GLY A 89 -21.48 -0.48 9.18
N ILE A 90 -21.30 -1.78 9.42
CA ILE A 90 -21.86 -2.51 10.58
C ILE A 90 -20.85 -2.81 11.71
N GLY A 91 -19.59 -2.40 11.58
CA GLY A 91 -18.59 -2.52 12.66
C GLY A 91 -17.44 -3.52 12.44
N LEU A 92 -17.43 -4.36 11.39
CA LEU A 92 -16.43 -5.43 11.25
C LEU A 92 -14.97 -4.93 11.26
N PHE A 93 -14.66 -3.90 10.46
CA PHE A 93 -13.35 -3.24 10.54
C PHE A 93 -13.04 -2.72 11.96
N THR A 94 -14.02 -2.14 12.63
CA THR A 94 -13.85 -1.57 13.98
C THR A 94 -13.54 -2.66 15.00
N GLN A 95 -14.08 -3.87 14.83
CA GLN A 95 -13.79 -5.04 15.66
C GLN A 95 -12.33 -5.51 15.42
N CYS A 96 -11.92 -5.72 14.17
CA CYS A 96 -10.51 -6.03 13.83
C CYS A 96 -9.54 -4.96 14.32
N TYR A 97 -9.87 -3.68 14.15
CA TYR A 97 -9.04 -2.56 14.59
C TYR A 97 -9.03 -2.39 16.11
N GLN A 98 -10.07 -2.84 16.83
CA GLN A 98 -10.06 -2.89 18.30
C GLN A 98 -9.19 -4.04 18.81
N SER A 99 -9.30 -5.25 18.25
CA SER A 99 -8.37 -6.34 18.57
C SER A 99 -6.91 -5.96 18.29
N LEU A 100 -6.66 -5.30 17.15
CA LEU A 100 -5.37 -4.69 16.85
C LEU A 100 -4.96 -3.64 17.87
N LEU A 101 -5.85 -2.74 18.29
CA LEU A 101 -5.58 -1.79 19.37
C LEU A 101 -5.54 -2.43 20.77
N ASP A 102 -5.78 -3.74 20.90
CA ASP A 102 -5.69 -4.54 22.13
C ASP A 102 -4.43 -5.46 22.18
N ASP A 103 -3.76 -5.73 21.06
CA ASP A 103 -2.41 -6.34 21.04
C ASP A 103 -1.30 -5.35 20.60
N PHE A 104 -1.57 -4.57 19.54
CA PHE A 104 -0.73 -3.48 18.98
C PHE A 104 -1.14 -2.09 19.48
N ARG A 105 -1.98 -2.05 20.51
CA ARG A 105 -1.93 -1.11 21.63
C ARG A 105 -0.71 -0.17 21.59
N GLY A 106 -0.95 1.14 21.61
CA GLY A 106 0.08 2.18 21.77
C GLY A 106 1.10 2.37 20.64
N TYR A 107 1.15 1.51 19.61
CA TYR A 107 1.86 1.81 18.37
C TYR A 107 1.19 2.99 17.67
N ARG A 108 1.92 3.59 16.72
CA ARG A 108 1.31 4.49 15.74
C ARG A 108 0.79 3.62 14.61
N ILE A 109 -0.53 3.59 14.42
CA ILE A 109 -1.12 2.83 13.32
C ILE A 109 -1.15 3.73 12.09
N ARG A 110 -0.47 3.33 11.01
CA ARG A 110 -0.53 3.98 9.71
C ARG A 110 -1.48 3.19 8.80
N PHE A 111 -2.44 3.86 8.17
CA PHE A 111 -3.40 3.25 7.26
C PHE A 111 -2.96 3.47 5.81
N MET A 112 -2.88 2.39 5.03
CA MET A 112 -2.63 2.41 3.58
C MET A 112 -3.94 2.54 2.81
N ILE A 113 -4.08 3.63 2.04
CA ILE A 113 -5.35 4.01 1.40
C ILE A 113 -5.16 4.04 -0.12
N LYS A 114 -5.51 2.97 -0.85
CA LYS A 114 -5.38 2.96 -2.33
C LYS A 114 -6.52 3.76 -2.97
N ARG A 115 -6.17 4.79 -3.75
CA ARG A 115 -7.14 5.64 -4.45
C ARG A 115 -7.79 4.87 -5.63
N PRO A 116 -9.09 5.06 -5.92
CA PRO A 116 -9.72 4.51 -7.12
C PRO A 116 -8.95 4.82 -8.40
N LEU A 117 -8.82 3.83 -9.27
CA LEU A 117 -8.17 3.99 -10.57
C LEU A 117 -9.05 4.83 -11.51
N SER A 118 -8.43 5.80 -12.18
CA SER A 118 -9.11 6.61 -13.20
C SER A 118 -9.55 5.80 -14.42
N ASN A 119 -8.94 4.63 -14.65
CA ASN A 119 -9.20 3.70 -15.76
C ASN A 119 -9.24 2.26 -15.22
N PHE A 120 -10.15 1.96 -14.28
CA PHE A 120 -10.24 0.64 -13.65
C PHE A 120 -10.48 -0.50 -14.65
N ASP A 121 -9.59 -1.49 -14.64
CA ASP A 121 -9.76 -2.83 -15.22
C ASP A 121 -9.71 -3.85 -14.07
N PRO A 122 -10.68 -4.78 -13.94
CA PRO A 122 -10.74 -5.72 -12.82
C PRO A 122 -9.70 -6.87 -12.87
N THR A 123 -8.77 -6.90 -13.82
CA THR A 123 -7.66 -7.89 -13.80
C THR A 123 -6.59 -7.53 -12.75
N PRO A 124 -6.21 -8.45 -11.83
CA PRO A 124 -5.15 -8.21 -10.85
C PRO A 124 -3.75 -7.98 -11.44
N LEU A 125 -2.90 -7.32 -10.65
CA LEU A 125 -1.46 -7.17 -10.84
C LEU A 125 -0.76 -7.74 -9.60
N SER A 126 -0.18 -8.94 -9.69
CA SER A 126 0.54 -9.60 -8.59
C SER A 126 1.94 -8.99 -8.34
N ILE A 127 2.31 -8.75 -7.07
CA ILE A 127 3.60 -8.21 -6.62
C ILE A 127 4.03 -8.80 -5.24
N HIS A 128 4.76 -9.92 -5.20
CA HIS A 128 5.25 -10.53 -3.93
C HIS A 128 6.51 -9.87 -3.33
N PHE A 129 6.57 -9.50 -2.03
CA PHE A 129 7.80 -9.14 -1.27
C PHE A 129 7.71 -9.03 0.32
N GLY A 130 7.44 -10.13 1.05
CA GLY A 130 8.09 -10.66 2.31
C GLY A 130 8.34 -9.91 3.66
N ASP A 131 7.75 -10.46 4.76
CA ASP A 131 8.15 -10.67 6.21
C ASP A 131 8.72 -9.55 7.19
N GLU A 132 8.35 -9.53 8.50
CA GLU A 132 8.65 -8.42 9.50
C GLU A 132 9.42 -8.74 10.85
N PRO A 133 8.92 -9.03 12.11
CA PRO A 133 7.85 -8.56 13.12
C PRO A 133 8.17 -7.35 14.11
N ASP A 134 7.53 -6.95 15.26
CA ASP A 134 6.43 -7.34 16.23
C ASP A 134 5.94 -6.08 17.11
N ALA A 135 5.06 -6.21 18.16
CA ALA A 135 3.96 -5.31 18.73
C ALA A 135 4.06 -4.54 20.15
N SER A 136 2.92 -4.05 20.73
CA SER A 136 2.51 -3.59 22.14
C SER A 136 3.03 -2.26 22.84
N GLU A 137 2.39 -1.48 23.77
CA GLU A 137 1.08 -1.35 24.53
C GLU A 137 0.60 0.17 24.66
N LEU A 138 -0.65 0.73 24.91
CA LEU A 138 -1.98 0.41 25.57
C LEU A 138 -3.25 1.21 24.99
N GLU A 139 -4.43 1.27 25.69
CA GLU A 139 -5.86 1.69 25.32
C GLU A 139 -6.36 3.17 25.70
N ASN A 140 -7.65 3.69 25.90
CA ASN A 140 -9.12 3.32 25.78
C ASN A 140 -10.21 4.52 25.85
N THR A 141 -11.53 4.25 25.57
CA THR A 141 -12.88 4.89 25.92
C THR A 141 -13.49 6.22 25.34
N SER A 142 -14.70 6.15 24.72
CA SER A 142 -15.99 6.88 25.06
C SER A 142 -17.04 6.93 23.89
N ASP A 143 -18.32 7.23 24.20
CA ASP A 143 -19.48 7.07 23.28
C ASP A 143 -19.56 8.05 22.09
N ALA A 144 -19.29 7.53 20.88
CA ALA A 144 -19.95 7.96 19.64
C ALA A 144 -20.03 6.76 18.69
N ILE A 145 -21.20 6.46 18.11
CA ILE A 145 -21.32 5.45 17.04
C ILE A 145 -20.82 6.09 15.75
N LEU A 146 -19.53 5.94 15.51
CA LEU A 146 -18.86 6.35 14.28
C LEU A 146 -19.19 5.33 13.18
N PRO A 147 -19.52 5.75 11.94
CA PRO A 147 -19.70 4.81 10.84
C PRO A 147 -18.40 4.05 10.61
N SER A 148 -18.46 2.71 10.66
CA SER A 148 -17.27 1.84 10.59
C SER A 148 -16.63 1.86 9.21
N ALA A 149 -15.31 1.64 9.14
CA ALA A 149 -14.60 1.78 7.88
C ALA A 149 -15.11 0.82 6.80
N ILE A 150 -14.97 1.35 5.60
CA ILE A 150 -15.15 0.70 4.32
C ILE A 150 -13.76 0.70 3.67
N PRO A 151 -13.33 -0.39 2.99
CA PRO A 151 -12.06 -0.45 2.28
C PRO A 151 -11.84 0.77 1.39
N PHE A 152 -10.58 1.07 1.17
CA PHE A 152 -10.08 2.41 1.43
C PHE A 152 -10.21 3.43 0.26
N VAL A 153 -11.40 3.52 -0.34
CA VAL A 153 -11.73 4.35 -1.52
C VAL A 153 -12.58 5.61 -1.30
N ALA A 154 -12.12 6.49 -0.41
CA ALA A 154 -12.17 7.95 -0.59
C ALA A 154 -13.50 8.77 -0.59
N PRO A 155 -14.70 8.24 -0.24
CA PRO A 155 -15.57 9.01 0.67
C PRO A 155 -15.69 8.42 2.08
N ASP A 156 -16.10 7.16 2.19
CA ASP A 156 -16.46 6.54 3.47
C ASP A 156 -15.23 6.26 4.35
N THR A 157 -14.13 5.92 3.67
CA THR A 157 -12.76 5.89 4.21
C THR A 157 -12.37 7.21 4.86
N TRP A 158 -12.60 8.33 4.18
CA TRP A 158 -12.28 9.65 4.71
C TRP A 158 -13.14 9.97 5.93
N ALA A 159 -14.42 9.60 5.91
CA ALA A 159 -15.30 9.73 7.07
C ALA A 159 -14.77 8.94 8.28
N THR A 160 -14.33 7.69 8.09
CA THR A 160 -13.85 6.87 9.22
C THR A 160 -12.46 7.29 9.70
N LEU A 161 -11.53 7.63 8.80
CA LEU A 161 -10.22 8.16 9.20
C LEU A 161 -10.37 9.49 9.96
N SER A 162 -11.26 10.38 9.50
CA SER A 162 -11.61 11.61 10.22
C SER A 162 -12.23 11.32 11.59
N ALA A 163 -13.09 10.30 11.67
CA ALA A 163 -13.75 9.86 12.89
C ALA A 163 -12.77 9.25 13.92
N LEU A 164 -11.76 8.51 13.44
CA LEU A 164 -10.62 8.04 14.24
C LEU A 164 -9.64 9.16 14.60
N GLY A 165 -9.82 10.39 14.09
CA GLY A 165 -8.86 11.48 14.27
C GLY A 165 -7.52 11.27 13.55
N ALA A 166 -7.48 10.37 12.55
CA ALA A 166 -6.27 10.05 11.80
C ALA A 166 -5.86 11.21 10.88
N VAL A 167 -4.55 11.46 10.80
CA VAL A 167 -3.96 12.61 10.13
C VAL A 167 -3.18 12.14 8.91
N HIS A 168 -3.49 12.69 7.74
CA HIS A 168 -2.72 12.47 6.50
C HIS A 168 -1.24 12.79 6.72
N GLN A 169 -0.34 12.00 6.14
CA GLN A 169 1.12 12.19 6.23
C GLN A 169 1.67 12.60 4.87
N TYR A 170 1.59 11.72 3.89
CA TYR A 170 2.02 11.91 2.51
C TYR A 170 1.19 11.00 1.59
N ASP A 171 1.25 11.23 0.28
CA ASP A 171 0.86 10.22 -0.70
C ASP A 171 2.11 9.58 -1.29
N GLU A 172 2.03 8.31 -1.68
CA GLU A 172 2.97 7.69 -2.60
C GLU A 172 2.33 7.55 -3.98
N LEU A 173 3.07 7.97 -5.00
CA LEU A 173 2.64 7.95 -6.39
C LEU A 173 3.37 6.84 -7.14
N PHE A 174 2.60 5.90 -7.69
CA PHE A 174 3.10 4.92 -8.64
C PHE A 174 3.11 5.61 -10.01
N MET A 175 4.30 5.91 -10.53
CA MET A 175 4.47 6.63 -11.78
C MET A 175 5.05 5.72 -12.87
N GLU A 176 4.45 5.75 -14.05
CA GLU A 176 4.89 5.00 -15.23
C GLU A 176 5.38 5.96 -16.31
N LYS A 177 6.47 5.59 -17.00
CA LYS A 177 6.81 6.15 -18.31
C LYS A 177 6.89 5.04 -19.35
N LYS A 178 6.15 5.21 -20.44
CA LYS A 178 6.39 4.47 -21.68
C LYS A 178 7.56 5.11 -22.45
N LEU A 179 8.52 4.29 -22.86
CA LEU A 179 9.72 4.73 -23.56
C LEU A 179 9.47 4.92 -25.06
N GLU A 180 10.22 5.82 -25.70
CA GLU A 180 10.16 6.02 -27.16
C GLU A 180 10.74 4.82 -27.95
N ARG A 181 11.64 4.06 -27.31
CA ARG A 181 12.31 2.87 -27.83
C ARG A 181 12.43 1.82 -26.72
N SER A 182 12.49 0.54 -27.09
CA SER A 182 12.72 -0.53 -26.11
C SER A 182 14.19 -0.61 -25.69
N ILE A 183 14.46 -0.79 -24.40
CA ILE A 183 15.81 -0.87 -23.80
C ILE A 183 16.06 -2.24 -23.16
N GLY A 184 17.33 -2.58 -22.94
CA GLY A 184 17.77 -3.65 -22.05
C GLY A 184 17.79 -3.18 -20.59
N ASN A 185 17.97 -4.11 -19.64
CA ASN A 185 18.11 -3.72 -18.23
C ASN A 185 19.50 -3.07 -18.02
N PRO A 186 19.58 -1.82 -17.52
CA PRO A 186 20.86 -1.21 -17.19
C PRO A 186 21.49 -1.80 -15.92
N ALA A 187 20.69 -2.11 -14.89
CA ALA A 187 21.11 -2.61 -13.57
C ALA A 187 22.45 -1.99 -13.08
N ASP A 188 23.38 -2.83 -12.59
CA ASP A 188 24.71 -2.48 -12.09
C ASP A 188 25.60 -1.67 -13.05
N THR A 189 25.22 -1.51 -14.32
CA THR A 189 26.08 -0.86 -15.33
C THR A 189 25.96 0.67 -15.37
N LEU A 190 24.98 1.27 -14.68
CA LEU A 190 24.75 2.73 -14.64
C LEU A 190 25.10 3.41 -13.29
N CYS A 191 26.10 2.88 -12.58
CA CYS A 191 26.77 3.65 -11.52
C CYS A 191 27.74 4.69 -12.12
N CYS A 192 27.64 5.94 -11.67
CA CYS A 192 28.49 7.05 -12.14
C CYS A 192 29.21 7.76 -10.98
N GLU A 193 30.13 8.69 -11.27
CA GLU A 193 30.82 9.45 -10.20
C GLU A 193 29.86 10.31 -9.37
N GLU A 194 28.65 10.56 -9.88
CA GLU A 194 27.71 11.52 -9.31
C GLU A 194 26.48 10.90 -8.64
N GLY A 195 26.26 9.60 -8.81
CA GLY A 195 25.08 8.90 -8.33
C GLY A 195 24.96 7.46 -8.81
N GLU A 196 23.94 6.78 -8.29
CA GLU A 196 23.64 5.36 -8.48
C GLU A 196 22.16 5.20 -8.85
N VAL A 197 21.82 4.14 -9.58
CA VAL A 197 20.44 3.83 -9.97
C VAL A 197 20.17 2.35 -9.79
N PHE A 198 19.06 2.01 -9.16
CA PHE A 198 18.69 0.64 -8.78
C PHE A 198 17.47 0.22 -9.60
N LEU A 199 17.66 -0.73 -10.52
CA LEU A 199 16.71 -1.12 -11.56
C LEU A 199 16.60 -2.64 -11.68
N ASP A 200 15.41 -3.15 -11.41
CA ASP A 200 15.09 -4.58 -11.49
C ASP A 200 14.02 -4.87 -12.56
N VAL A 201 13.88 -6.16 -12.90
CA VAL A 201 12.91 -6.61 -13.90
C VAL A 201 11.56 -6.85 -13.24
N TYR A 202 10.59 -5.98 -13.52
CA TYR A 202 9.22 -6.11 -13.02
C TYR A 202 8.43 -7.16 -13.81
N ASN A 203 8.54 -7.14 -15.14
CA ASN A 203 7.98 -8.15 -16.04
C ASN A 203 8.71 -8.14 -17.39
N GLU A 204 8.28 -9.00 -18.33
CA GLU A 204 8.87 -9.15 -19.67
C GLU A 204 9.06 -7.84 -20.47
N SER A 205 8.32 -6.76 -20.12
CA SER A 205 8.30 -5.49 -20.83
C SER A 205 8.55 -4.26 -19.95
N THR A 206 8.76 -4.41 -18.63
CA THR A 206 8.80 -3.32 -17.67
C THR A 206 9.98 -3.46 -16.69
N LEU A 207 10.71 -2.38 -16.47
CA LEU A 207 11.68 -2.25 -15.38
C LEU A 207 11.06 -1.52 -14.18
N TYR A 208 11.49 -1.90 -12.97
CA TYR A 208 11.15 -1.20 -11.73
C TYR A 208 12.34 -0.38 -11.23
N LEU A 209 12.13 0.91 -10.95
CA LEU A 209 13.13 1.78 -10.33
C LEU A 209 12.97 1.75 -8.80
N HIS A 210 13.76 0.90 -8.13
CA HIS A 210 13.80 0.86 -6.66
C HIS A 210 14.46 2.11 -6.05
N GLY A 211 15.35 2.80 -6.79
CA GLY A 211 15.96 4.01 -6.26
C GLY A 211 16.83 4.76 -7.26
N LEU A 212 16.93 6.08 -7.05
CA LEU A 212 17.85 6.99 -7.73
C LEU A 212 18.58 7.81 -6.67
N LEU A 213 19.87 7.55 -6.48
CA LEU A 213 20.73 8.29 -5.56
C LEU A 213 21.59 9.29 -6.34
N VAL A 214 21.66 10.53 -5.87
CA VAL A 214 22.61 11.55 -6.34
C VAL A 214 23.33 12.09 -5.14
N TYR A 215 24.65 11.91 -5.07
CA TYR A 215 25.41 12.30 -3.87
C TYR A 215 25.35 13.81 -3.64
N ASP A 216 25.28 14.26 -2.38
CA ASP A 216 25.05 15.66 -1.95
C ASP A 216 25.78 16.72 -2.78
N ARG A 217 27.06 16.48 -3.07
CA ARG A 217 27.94 17.41 -3.81
C ARG A 217 27.50 17.65 -5.26
N TYR A 218 26.60 16.84 -5.80
CA TYR A 218 26.07 16.90 -7.18
C TYR A 218 24.56 17.22 -7.23
N LEU A 219 23.89 17.35 -6.08
CA LEU A 219 22.48 17.77 -6.02
C LEU A 219 22.25 19.13 -6.70
N HIS A 220 21.03 19.31 -7.21
CA HIS A 220 20.54 20.51 -7.91
C HIS A 220 21.32 20.96 -9.17
N LYS A 221 22.33 20.19 -9.63
CA LYS A 221 23.11 20.46 -10.86
C LYS A 221 22.67 19.62 -12.07
N GLY A 222 21.50 18.98 -12.00
CA GLY A 222 20.91 18.20 -13.10
C GLY A 222 21.45 16.77 -13.30
N HIS A 223 22.24 16.23 -12.36
CA HIS A 223 22.82 14.89 -12.51
C HIS A 223 21.76 13.78 -12.48
N GLY A 224 20.77 13.83 -11.58
CA GLY A 224 19.66 12.86 -11.55
C GLY A 224 18.88 12.80 -12.85
N ARG A 225 18.67 13.94 -13.52
CA ARG A 225 18.13 14.00 -14.88
C ARG A 225 19.02 13.25 -15.87
N ARG A 226 20.32 13.50 -15.85
CA ARG A 226 21.27 12.84 -16.77
C ARG A 226 21.37 11.33 -16.55
N ILE A 227 21.24 10.87 -15.31
CA ILE A 227 21.20 9.43 -14.96
C ILE A 227 19.92 8.80 -15.53
N MET A 228 18.75 9.39 -15.29
CA MET A 228 17.49 8.91 -15.87
C MET A 228 17.48 8.98 -17.41
N GLU A 229 18.03 10.04 -18.01
CA GLU A 229 18.18 10.15 -19.46
C GLU A 229 19.14 9.07 -20.01
N ALA A 230 20.18 8.66 -19.26
CA ALA A 230 21.06 7.54 -19.63
C ALA A 230 20.38 6.16 -19.48
N VAL A 231 19.49 5.99 -18.50
CA VAL A 231 18.61 4.81 -18.37
C VAL A 231 17.68 4.71 -19.58
N GLU A 232 16.95 5.78 -19.90
CA GLU A 232 15.98 5.81 -21.00
C GLU A 232 16.59 5.63 -22.39
N HIS A 233 17.89 5.97 -22.55
CA HIS A 233 18.65 5.80 -23.78
C HIS A 233 19.62 4.61 -23.74
N PHE A 234 19.49 3.71 -22.76
CA PHE A 234 20.33 2.51 -22.65
C PHE A 234 20.21 1.58 -23.88
N SER A 235 21.11 0.60 -24.03
CA SER A 235 21.18 -0.28 -25.21
C SER A 235 19.86 -1.00 -25.49
N ASP A 236 19.58 -1.30 -26.77
CA ASP A 236 18.33 -1.93 -27.24
C ASP A 236 18.00 -3.24 -26.49
N GLY A 237 16.72 -3.47 -26.20
CA GLY A 237 16.26 -4.67 -25.49
C GLY A 237 14.73 -4.81 -25.43
N PRO A 238 14.16 -5.59 -24.50
CA PRO A 238 12.72 -5.88 -24.47
C PRO A 238 11.86 -4.82 -23.74
N PHE A 239 12.45 -4.06 -22.83
CA PHE A 239 11.70 -3.22 -21.88
C PHE A 239 11.20 -1.93 -22.52
N GLN A 240 9.89 -1.73 -22.51
CA GLN A 240 9.17 -0.60 -23.13
C GLN A 240 8.65 0.40 -22.10
N LYS A 241 8.78 0.09 -20.81
CA LYS A 241 8.24 0.85 -19.68
C LYS A 241 9.24 0.90 -18.53
N ILE A 242 9.18 1.99 -17.77
CA ILE A 242 9.77 2.10 -16.43
C ILE A 242 8.64 2.47 -15.46
N LEU A 243 8.52 1.72 -14.37
CA LEU A 243 7.63 1.95 -13.23
C LEU A 243 8.47 2.40 -12.03
N LEU A 244 7.95 3.32 -11.21
CA LEU A 244 8.58 3.79 -9.98
C LEU A 244 7.56 4.18 -8.92
N GLN A 245 7.96 4.13 -7.64
CA GLN A 245 7.28 4.79 -6.52
C GLN A 245 7.96 6.13 -6.21
N VAL A 246 7.18 7.12 -5.76
CA VAL A 246 7.70 8.35 -5.16
C VAL A 246 6.73 8.96 -4.15
N SER A 247 7.21 9.19 -2.92
CA SER A 247 6.48 9.98 -1.92
C SER A 247 6.36 11.44 -2.34
N THR A 248 5.19 12.06 -2.14
CA THR A 248 4.92 13.46 -2.46
C THR A 248 5.84 14.45 -1.75
N ASP A 249 6.37 14.06 -0.59
CA ASP A 249 7.27 14.90 0.21
C ASP A 249 8.67 14.99 -0.42
N ASN A 250 9.05 13.99 -1.23
CA ASN A 250 10.25 14.05 -2.08
C ASN A 250 9.98 14.90 -3.34
N THR A 251 9.66 16.18 -3.11
CA THR A 251 9.38 17.18 -4.14
C THR A 251 10.49 17.31 -5.19
N VAL A 252 11.74 16.99 -4.85
CA VAL A 252 12.88 17.01 -5.77
C VAL A 252 12.83 15.85 -6.77
N ALA A 253 12.57 14.62 -6.30
CA ALA A 253 12.41 13.45 -7.17
C ALA A 253 11.10 13.52 -7.95
N LEU A 254 9.99 13.92 -7.31
CA LEU A 254 8.70 14.06 -7.97
C LEU A 254 8.76 15.07 -9.13
N HIS A 255 9.35 16.25 -8.92
CA HIS A 255 9.55 17.23 -9.99
C HIS A 255 10.52 16.73 -11.08
N LEU A 256 11.52 15.93 -10.73
CA LEU A 256 12.39 15.27 -11.71
C LEU A 256 11.58 14.33 -12.61
N TYR A 257 10.81 13.40 -12.05
CA TYR A 257 10.03 12.42 -12.82
C TYR A 257 8.91 13.09 -13.65
N GLN A 258 8.18 14.06 -13.08
CA GLN A 258 7.22 14.87 -13.82
C GLN A 258 7.87 15.63 -15.00
N SER A 259 9.06 16.23 -14.79
CA SER A 259 9.80 16.92 -15.85
C SER A 259 10.48 15.96 -16.85
N LEU A 260 10.41 14.65 -16.64
CA LEU A 260 10.77 13.59 -17.58
C LEU A 260 9.56 12.92 -18.23
N HIS A 261 8.34 13.41 -17.97
CA HIS A 261 7.08 12.85 -18.49
C HIS A 261 6.75 11.43 -18.00
N TYR A 262 7.08 11.14 -16.73
CA TYR A 262 6.43 10.06 -16.00
C TYR A 262 5.01 10.49 -15.61
N GLU A 263 4.04 9.60 -15.75
CA GLU A 263 2.62 9.84 -15.46
C GLU A 263 2.19 9.06 -14.21
N GLU A 264 1.41 9.68 -13.33
CA GLU A 264 0.74 8.98 -12.22
C GLU A 264 -0.22 7.91 -12.79
N ARG A 265 -0.10 6.69 -12.28
CA ARG A 265 -1.01 5.57 -12.57
C ARG A 265 -1.87 5.26 -11.35
N GLU A 266 -1.23 5.14 -10.20
CA GLU A 266 -1.88 4.79 -8.93
C GLU A 266 -1.35 5.68 -7.81
N ARG A 267 -2.13 5.76 -6.73
CA ARG A 267 -1.81 6.57 -5.56
C ARG A 267 -2.23 5.84 -4.29
N ILE A 268 -1.28 5.64 -3.39
CA ILE A 268 -1.56 5.24 -2.00
C ILE A 268 -1.48 6.52 -1.15
N LEU A 269 -2.51 6.80 -0.35
CA LEU A 269 -2.47 7.86 0.64
C LEU A 269 -2.14 7.24 2.00
N TYR A 270 -1.28 7.90 2.77
CA TYR A 270 -0.88 7.41 4.08
C TYR A 270 -1.45 8.30 5.18
N PHE A 271 -2.19 7.69 6.10
CA PHE A 271 -2.78 8.36 7.27
C PHE A 271 -2.23 7.75 8.55
N LEU A 272 -2.02 8.54 9.60
CA LEU A 272 -1.50 8.08 10.89
C LEU A 272 -2.53 8.33 11.99
N ASN A 273 -2.77 7.34 12.85
CA ASN A 273 -3.67 7.47 14.01
C ASN A 273 -3.29 8.68 14.90
N PRO A 274 -4.23 9.28 15.64
CA PRO A 274 -3.88 10.33 16.59
C PRO A 274 -2.98 9.78 17.70
N VAL A 275 -2.23 10.67 18.36
CA VAL A 275 -1.54 10.30 19.59
C VAL A 275 -2.60 10.20 20.70
N LEU A 276 -2.93 8.97 21.09
CA LEU A 276 -3.62 8.70 22.36
C LEU A 276 -2.66 9.05 23.51
N TYR A 277 -3.20 9.76 24.51
CA TYR A 277 -2.50 10.39 25.64
C TYR A 277 -2.97 9.82 26.98
#